data_AF-A0AA89B732-F1
#
_entry.id   AF-A0AA89B732-F1
#
_cell.length_a   1.000
_cell.length_b   1.000
_cell.length_c   1.000
_cell.angle_alpha   90.00
_cell.angle_beta   90.00
_cell.angle_gamma   90.00
#
_symmetry.space_group_name_H-M   'P 1'
#
loop_
_entity.id
_entity.type
_entity.pdbx_description
1 polymer ?
#
loop_
_entity_poly.entity_id
_entity_poly.type
_entity_poly.pdbx_seq_one_letter_code
_entity_poly.pdbx_strand_id
1 'polypeptide(L)'
;MRYWLSEHPDIVGFRWSPTQSWGSTWSFLFTSISAYIAAAVALHLLLLLFGRRRPVTLGPVPAVHSLAMSLLSATIFVGLLFSAAAEIRDTQWFWRRSKTPLQWLLCFPLGTRPSGRVFFWSYAFYLSRFLHALRTFFTISRRRTLSFPQLFHHSILICMSFLWLEFSQSVQVLAILLTTLVYTMVHGYRFWVAIGLPVGRFPFVVNCQIMLLGCNLVCHVGVLLLHFYNGGCNGIGAWSFNSVLNGAIILLFLKFYVEMKSGNGGAVVDSAVEGGRKPSKKKS
;
A
#
# COMPACT_ATOMS: atom_id res chain seq x y z
N MET A 1 8.46 -13.92 -19.91
CA MET A 1 8.09 -13.05 -18.76
C MET A 1 8.66 -11.64 -18.87
N ARG A 2 9.98 -11.44 -19.07
CA ARG A 2 10.57 -10.10 -19.24
C ARG A 2 9.88 -9.26 -20.32
N TYR A 3 9.62 -9.84 -21.50
CA TYR A 3 8.92 -9.15 -22.58
C TYR A 3 7.56 -8.52 -22.15
N TRP A 4 6.69 -9.32 -21.52
CA TRP A 4 5.36 -8.87 -21.07
C TRP A 4 5.37 -7.92 -19.87
N LEU A 5 6.41 -7.95 -19.03
CA LEU A 5 6.48 -7.17 -17.80
C LEU A 5 7.32 -5.90 -17.91
N SER A 6 8.24 -5.83 -18.88
CA SER A 6 9.15 -4.70 -19.04
C SER A 6 9.32 -4.19 -20.46
N GLU A 7 9.03 -4.97 -21.50
CA GLU A 7 9.34 -4.58 -22.89
C GLU A 7 8.09 -4.39 -23.77
N HIS A 8 6.90 -4.63 -23.23
CA HIS A 8 5.64 -4.41 -23.96
C HIS A 8 5.53 -2.93 -24.35
N PRO A 9 5.13 -2.60 -25.59
CA PRO A 9 5.11 -1.22 -26.09
C PRO A 9 4.24 -0.28 -25.24
N ASP A 10 3.13 -0.77 -24.68
CA ASP A 10 2.27 -0.01 -23.77
C ASP A 10 2.95 0.32 -22.43
N ILE A 11 3.91 -0.49 -21.99
CA ILE A 11 4.67 -0.30 -20.74
C ILE A 11 5.84 0.67 -20.98
N VAL A 12 6.51 0.55 -22.12
CA VAL A 12 7.65 1.40 -22.49
C VAL A 12 7.18 2.80 -22.91
N GLY A 13 6.06 2.90 -23.61
CA GLY A 13 5.46 4.16 -24.07
C GLY A 13 4.61 4.88 -23.03
N PHE A 14 4.44 4.32 -21.82
CA PHE A 14 3.56 4.90 -20.80
C PHE A 14 4.01 6.30 -20.39
N ARG A 15 3.06 7.24 -20.44
CA ARG A 15 3.20 8.59 -19.92
C ARG A 15 2.08 8.89 -18.93
N TRP A 16 2.44 9.38 -17.76
CA TRP A 16 1.46 9.97 -16.85
C TRP A 16 0.96 11.29 -17.47
N SER A 17 -0.30 11.32 -17.87
CA SER A 17 -0.93 12.50 -18.48
C SER A 17 -2.43 12.51 -18.19
N PRO A 18 -3.02 13.66 -17.80
CA PRO A 18 -4.47 13.87 -17.72
C PRO A 18 -5.27 13.35 -18.91
N THR A 19 -4.67 13.28 -20.10
CA THR A 19 -5.33 12.87 -21.34
C THR A 19 -5.22 11.38 -21.67
N GLN A 20 -4.26 10.65 -21.09
CA GLN A 20 -3.97 9.26 -21.45
C GLN A 20 -4.18 8.29 -20.27
N SER A 21 -3.95 8.73 -19.03
CA SER A 21 -4.07 7.88 -17.85
C SER A 21 -5.38 8.15 -17.11
N TRP A 22 -6.19 7.11 -16.91
CA TRP A 22 -7.43 7.22 -16.16
C TRP A 22 -7.13 7.54 -14.68
N GLY A 23 -7.78 8.58 -14.17
CA GLY A 23 -7.67 9.00 -12.76
C GLY A 23 -6.44 9.84 -12.42
N SER A 24 -5.77 10.43 -13.41
CA SER A 24 -4.62 11.31 -13.18
C SER A 24 -4.97 12.79 -12.94
N THR A 25 -6.26 13.12 -12.79
CA THR A 25 -6.69 14.48 -12.46
C THR A 25 -6.85 14.67 -10.96
N TRP A 26 -6.52 15.86 -10.47
CA TRP A 26 -6.73 16.25 -9.07
C TRP A 26 -8.21 16.17 -8.67
N SER A 27 -9.13 16.54 -9.57
CA SER A 27 -10.56 16.39 -9.34
C SER A 27 -10.95 14.94 -9.11
N PHE A 28 -10.45 14.01 -9.94
CA PHE A 28 -10.70 12.59 -9.76
C PHE A 28 -10.18 12.07 -8.41
N LEU A 29 -8.99 12.50 -7.98
CA LEU A 29 -8.45 12.13 -6.67
C LEU A 29 -9.39 12.53 -5.54
N PHE A 30 -9.76 13.81 -5.45
CA PHE A 30 -10.63 14.28 -4.37
C PHE A 30 -12.03 13.66 -4.46
N THR A 31 -12.61 13.58 -5.64
CA THR A 31 -13.92 12.94 -5.85
C THR A 31 -13.88 11.46 -5.46
N SER A 32 -12.84 10.72 -5.79
CA SER A 32 -12.72 9.30 -5.46
C SER A 32 -12.55 9.06 -3.95
N ILE A 33 -11.76 9.89 -3.26
CA ILE A 33 -11.62 9.84 -1.80
C ILE A 33 -12.94 10.21 -1.11
N SER A 34 -13.61 11.27 -1.57
CA SER A 34 -14.91 11.68 -1.03
C SER A 34 -15.98 10.61 -1.27
N ALA A 35 -16.03 10.03 -2.47
CA ALA A 35 -16.94 8.94 -2.80
C ALA A 35 -16.66 7.69 -1.96
N TYR A 36 -15.39 7.36 -1.73
CA TYR A 36 -14.99 6.27 -0.85
C TYR A 36 -15.49 6.46 0.59
N ILE A 37 -15.27 7.64 1.17
CA ILE A 37 -15.73 7.97 2.53
C ILE A 37 -17.26 7.97 2.59
N ALA A 38 -17.92 8.62 1.62
CA ALA A 38 -19.37 8.67 1.54
C ALA A 38 -19.98 7.27 1.42
N ALA A 39 -19.42 6.40 0.58
CA ALA A 39 -19.87 5.01 0.45
C ALA A 39 -19.65 4.21 1.74
N ALA A 40 -18.53 4.42 2.44
CA ALA A 40 -18.25 3.73 3.70
C ALA A 40 -19.22 4.15 4.81
N VAL A 41 -19.51 5.45 4.91
CA VAL A 41 -20.48 6.00 5.86
C VAL A 41 -21.90 5.56 5.50
N ALA A 42 -22.29 5.67 4.22
CA ALA A 42 -23.60 5.23 3.75
C ALA A 42 -23.82 3.74 4.03
N LEU A 43 -22.85 2.88 3.73
CA LEU A 43 -22.93 1.45 4.04
C LEU A 43 -23.09 1.23 5.55
N HIS A 44 -22.33 1.94 6.38
CA HIS A 44 -22.45 1.82 7.84
C HIS A 44 -23.83 2.25 8.33
N LEU A 45 -24.35 3.39 7.87
CA LEU A 45 -25.68 3.89 8.21
C LEU A 45 -26.78 2.94 7.75
N LEU A 46 -26.71 2.41 6.52
CA LEU A 46 -27.65 1.42 6.00
C LEU A 46 -27.64 0.16 6.88
N LEU A 47 -26.47 -0.33 7.28
CA LEU A 47 -26.37 -1.50 8.16
C LEU A 47 -26.93 -1.25 9.57
N LEU A 48 -26.90 -0.01 10.05
CA LEU A 48 -27.55 0.40 11.29
C LEU A 48 -29.08 0.48 11.12
N LEU A 49 -29.55 1.12 10.04
CA LEU A 49 -30.96 1.29 9.69
C LEU A 49 -31.68 -0.05 9.48
N PHE A 50 -31.05 -1.00 8.78
CA PHE A 50 -31.68 -2.28 8.45
C PHE A 50 -31.76 -3.27 9.63
N GLY A 51 -31.27 -2.93 10.82
CA GLY A 51 -31.55 -3.63 12.08
C GLY A 51 -31.30 -5.15 12.11
N ARG A 52 -30.63 -5.73 11.10
CA ARG A 52 -30.52 -7.19 10.93
C ARG A 52 -29.69 -7.74 12.07
N ARG A 53 -30.23 -8.60 12.94
CA ARG A 53 -29.50 -9.07 14.14
C ARG A 53 -28.29 -10.00 13.86
N ARG A 54 -28.04 -10.41 12.61
CA ARG A 54 -26.98 -11.36 12.24
C ARG A 54 -25.87 -10.71 11.42
N PRO A 55 -24.58 -10.96 11.71
CA PRO A 55 -23.47 -10.53 10.87
C PRO A 55 -23.57 -11.19 9.49
N VAL A 56 -23.26 -10.43 8.44
CA VAL A 56 -23.29 -10.96 7.06
C VAL A 56 -22.13 -11.93 6.89
N THR A 57 -22.45 -13.20 6.66
CA THR A 57 -21.46 -14.23 6.35
C THR A 57 -20.95 -13.99 4.92
N LEU A 58 -19.84 -13.26 4.78
CA LEU A 58 -19.20 -12.94 3.51
C LEU A 58 -18.58 -14.15 2.78
N GLY A 59 -18.79 -15.38 3.25
CA GLY A 59 -18.30 -16.60 2.61
C GLY A 59 -16.80 -16.56 2.32
N PRO A 60 -16.33 -17.14 1.20
CA PRO A 60 -14.92 -17.15 0.81
C PRO A 60 -14.43 -15.82 0.21
N VAL A 61 -15.30 -14.80 0.07
CA VAL A 61 -14.98 -13.53 -0.60
C VAL A 61 -13.73 -12.84 -0.01
N PRO A 62 -13.55 -12.73 1.32
CA PRO A 62 -12.34 -12.10 1.88
C PRO A 62 -11.06 -12.91 1.63
N ALA A 63 -11.18 -14.23 1.48
CA ALA A 63 -10.05 -15.12 1.18
C ALA A 63 -9.61 -14.94 -0.27
N VAL A 64 -10.57 -14.98 -1.22
CA VAL A 64 -10.31 -14.75 -2.65
C VAL A 64 -9.73 -13.35 -2.87
N HIS A 65 -10.28 -12.33 -2.21
CA HIS A 65 -9.73 -10.99 -2.26
C HIS A 65 -8.28 -10.94 -1.73
N SER A 66 -7.98 -11.61 -0.61
CA SER A 66 -6.61 -11.65 -0.07
C SER A 66 -5.64 -12.33 -1.03
N LEU A 67 -6.05 -13.40 -1.70
CA LEU A 67 -5.26 -14.05 -2.75
C LEU A 67 -5.00 -13.10 -3.93
N ALA A 68 -6.06 -12.46 -4.45
CA ALA A 68 -5.96 -11.51 -5.55
C ALA A 68 -5.00 -10.36 -5.22
N MET A 69 -5.09 -9.80 -4.01
CA MET A 69 -4.17 -8.74 -3.56
C MET A 69 -2.72 -9.23 -3.42
N SER A 70 -2.52 -10.47 -2.99
CA SER A 70 -1.18 -11.07 -2.91
C SER A 70 -0.56 -11.22 -4.30
N LEU A 71 -1.30 -11.81 -5.25
CA LEU A 71 -0.84 -12.01 -6.63
C LEU A 71 -0.59 -10.67 -7.34
N LEU A 72 -1.48 -9.70 -7.16
CA LEU A 72 -1.31 -8.36 -7.72
C LEU A 72 -0.06 -7.67 -7.14
N SER A 73 0.14 -7.75 -5.81
CA SER A 73 1.32 -7.18 -5.16
C SER A 73 2.61 -7.84 -5.64
N ALA A 74 2.63 -9.17 -5.80
CA ALA A 74 3.76 -9.90 -6.33
C ALA A 74 4.07 -9.50 -7.79
N THR A 75 3.04 -9.34 -8.60
CA THR A 75 3.17 -8.92 -10.01
C THR A 75 3.76 -7.52 -10.10
N ILE A 76 3.26 -6.58 -9.29
CA ILE A 76 3.80 -5.21 -9.23
C ILE A 76 5.24 -5.21 -8.73
N PHE A 77 5.55 -5.99 -7.69
CA PHE A 77 6.92 -6.10 -7.17
C PHE A 77 7.89 -6.58 -8.24
N VAL A 78 7.57 -7.68 -8.91
CA VAL A 78 8.41 -8.28 -9.95
C VAL A 78 8.54 -7.33 -11.15
N GLY A 79 7.44 -6.74 -11.60
CA GLY A 79 7.41 -5.79 -12.71
C GLY A 79 8.24 -4.53 -12.43
N LEU A 80 8.11 -3.97 -11.22
CA LEU A 80 8.88 -2.81 -10.80
C LEU A 80 10.36 -3.14 -10.61
N LEU A 81 10.69 -4.32 -10.06
CA LEU A 81 12.07 -4.77 -9.88
C LEU A 81 12.78 -4.94 -11.23
N PHE A 82 12.13 -5.60 -12.19
CA PHE A 82 12.67 -5.74 -13.54
C PHE A 82 12.78 -4.40 -14.27
N SER A 83 11.79 -3.53 -14.13
CA SER A 83 11.81 -2.19 -14.73
C SER A 83 12.93 -1.35 -14.15
N ALA A 84 13.10 -1.34 -12.83
CA ALA A 84 14.19 -0.63 -12.17
C ALA A 84 15.56 -1.20 -12.59
N ALA A 85 15.72 -2.52 -12.64
CA ALA A 85 16.96 -3.16 -13.08
C ALA A 85 17.30 -2.83 -14.54
N ALA A 86 16.30 -2.79 -15.43
CA ALA A 86 16.48 -2.42 -16.83
C ALA A 86 16.87 -0.93 -16.97
N GLU A 87 16.17 -0.02 -16.29
CA GLU A 87 16.51 1.41 -16.29
C GLU A 87 17.92 1.67 -15.73
N ILE A 88 18.30 1.00 -14.64
CA ILE A 88 19.66 1.10 -14.07
C ILE A 88 20.69 0.64 -15.10
N ARG A 89 20.47 -0.50 -15.77
CA ARG A 89 21.40 -1.03 -16.77
C ARG A 89 21.52 -0.12 -18.00
N ASP A 90 20.41 0.44 -18.46
CA ASP A 90 20.40 1.30 -19.66
C ASP A 90 21.01 2.68 -19.36
N THR A 91 20.87 3.18 -18.12
CA THR A 91 21.45 4.47 -17.68
C THR A 91 22.89 4.36 -17.13
N GLN A 92 23.40 3.14 -16.89
CA GLN A 92 24.78 2.88 -16.45
C GLN A 92 25.83 3.46 -17.41
N TRP A 93 25.54 3.52 -18.71
CA TRP A 93 26.47 4.10 -19.68
C TRP A 93 26.55 5.63 -19.59
N PHE A 94 25.45 6.29 -19.20
CA PHE A 94 25.38 7.74 -18.99
C PHE A 94 26.07 8.17 -17.69
N TRP A 95 26.06 7.30 -16.67
CA TRP A 95 26.72 7.50 -15.38
C TRP A 95 28.02 6.69 -15.30
N ARG A 96 29.00 7.07 -16.12
CA ARG A 96 30.37 6.52 -16.06
C ARG A 96 30.98 6.88 -14.68
N ARG A 97 30.88 5.95 -13.72
CA ARG A 97 31.83 5.75 -12.60
C ARG A 97 31.59 6.42 -11.22
N SER A 98 30.47 7.07 -10.91
CA SER A 98 30.34 7.79 -9.60
C SER A 98 29.07 7.61 -8.76
N LYS A 99 28.04 6.85 -9.18
CA LYS A 99 26.81 6.68 -8.38
C LYS A 99 26.41 5.22 -8.17
N THR A 100 26.01 4.88 -6.95
CA THR A 100 25.49 3.55 -6.60
C THR A 100 24.04 3.37 -7.09
N PRO A 101 23.59 2.13 -7.39
CA PRO A 101 22.21 1.87 -7.79
C PRO A 101 21.16 2.39 -6.79
N LEU A 102 21.51 2.33 -5.50
CA LEU A 102 20.68 2.88 -4.41
C LEU A 102 20.56 4.40 -4.48
N GLN A 103 21.63 5.10 -4.87
CA GLN A 103 21.61 6.55 -5.02
C GLN A 103 20.70 7.00 -6.17
N TRP A 104 20.61 6.21 -7.25
CA TRP A 104 19.65 6.45 -8.34
C TRP A 104 18.21 6.20 -7.89
N LEU A 105 17.97 5.12 -7.13
CA LEU A 105 16.65 4.83 -6.54
C LEU A 105 16.21 5.88 -5.50
N LEU A 106 17.15 6.55 -4.84
CA LEU A 106 16.86 7.55 -3.81
C LEU A 106 16.76 8.98 -4.37
N CYS A 107 17.42 9.31 -5.48
CA CYS A 107 17.41 10.65 -6.05
C CYS A 107 17.46 10.60 -7.59
N PHE A 108 16.31 10.86 -8.21
CA PHE A 108 16.23 11.07 -9.66
C PHE A 108 16.82 12.43 -10.03
N PRO A 109 17.53 12.54 -11.17
CA PRO A 109 17.98 13.82 -11.67
C PRO A 109 16.80 14.75 -11.96
N LEU A 110 17.01 16.05 -11.72
CA LEU A 110 16.03 17.11 -11.95
C LEU A 110 15.61 17.12 -13.43
N GLY A 111 14.30 17.25 -13.69
CA GLY A 111 13.76 17.28 -15.06
C GLY A 111 13.45 15.91 -15.68
N THR A 112 13.47 14.84 -14.89
CA THR A 112 12.97 13.52 -15.33
C THR A 112 11.47 13.60 -15.66
N ARG A 113 11.12 13.35 -16.92
CA ARG A 113 9.73 13.26 -17.35
C ARG A 113 9.08 12.02 -16.68
N PRO A 114 7.81 12.09 -16.21
CA PRO A 114 7.06 10.96 -15.66
C PRO A 114 6.68 9.98 -16.77
N SER A 115 7.67 9.33 -17.35
CA SER A 115 7.50 8.47 -18.52
C SER A 115 8.44 7.28 -18.42
N GLY A 116 7.94 6.11 -18.81
CA GLY A 116 8.70 4.87 -18.82
C GLY A 116 8.17 3.80 -17.88
N ARG A 117 8.88 2.67 -17.89
CA ARG A 117 8.45 1.38 -17.34
C ARG A 117 8.15 1.42 -15.84
N VAL A 118 8.92 2.21 -15.10
CA VAL A 118 8.78 2.41 -13.64
C VAL A 118 7.47 3.14 -13.29
N PHE A 119 7.05 4.09 -14.12
CA PHE A 119 5.81 4.85 -13.90
C PHE A 119 4.56 4.02 -14.21
N PHE A 120 4.64 3.08 -15.16
CA PHE A 120 3.56 2.12 -15.42
C PHE A 120 3.27 1.25 -14.19
N TRP A 121 4.31 0.65 -13.60
CA TRP A 121 4.13 -0.19 -12.40
C TRP A 121 3.73 0.63 -11.16
N SER A 122 4.17 1.88 -11.11
CA SER A 122 3.71 2.84 -10.11
C SER A 122 2.23 3.20 -10.26
N TYR A 123 1.74 3.31 -11.50
CA TYR A 123 0.31 3.48 -11.78
C TYR A 123 -0.50 2.23 -11.43
N ALA A 124 -0.01 1.04 -11.75
CA ALA A 124 -0.61 -0.22 -11.30
C ALA A 124 -0.69 -0.30 -9.76
N PHE A 125 0.35 0.17 -9.08
CA PHE A 125 0.34 0.32 -7.62
C PHE A 125 -0.70 1.31 -7.12
N TYR A 126 -0.84 2.48 -7.76
CA TYR A 126 -1.90 3.44 -7.46
C TYR A 126 -3.29 2.80 -7.61
N LEU A 127 -3.54 2.09 -8.70
CA LEU A 127 -4.82 1.40 -8.92
C LEU A 127 -5.08 0.32 -7.86
N SER A 128 -4.04 -0.42 -7.45
CA SER A 128 -4.15 -1.42 -6.37
C SER A 128 -4.64 -0.83 -5.04
N ARG A 129 -4.40 0.47 -4.78
CA ARG A 129 -4.86 1.14 -3.55
C ARG A 129 -6.39 1.15 -3.44
N PHE A 130 -7.10 1.29 -4.57
CA PHE A 130 -8.56 1.21 -4.59
C PHE A 130 -9.04 -0.20 -4.24
N LEU A 131 -8.34 -1.23 -4.71
CA LEU A 131 -8.63 -2.61 -4.31
C LEU A 131 -8.35 -2.84 -2.83
N HIS A 132 -7.27 -2.28 -2.27
CA HIS A 132 -7.04 -2.31 -0.83
C HIS A 132 -8.16 -1.63 -0.03
N ALA A 133 -8.71 -0.52 -0.55
CA ALA A 133 -9.85 0.16 0.05
C ALA A 133 -11.12 -0.72 0.06
N LEU A 134 -11.26 -1.72 -0.82
CA LEU A 134 -12.41 -2.64 -0.75
C LEU A 134 -12.49 -3.40 0.57
N ARG A 135 -11.34 -3.59 1.22
CA ARG A 135 -11.26 -4.25 2.53
C ARG A 135 -12.03 -3.51 3.61
N THR A 136 -12.14 -2.18 3.58
CA THR A 136 -12.98 -1.47 4.55
C THR A 136 -14.45 -1.84 4.39
N PHE A 137 -14.95 -2.00 3.17
CA PHE A 137 -16.34 -2.43 2.97
C PHE A 137 -16.57 -3.83 3.51
N PHE A 138 -15.62 -4.77 3.31
CA PHE A 138 -15.73 -6.10 3.92
C PHE A 138 -15.70 -6.04 5.46
N THR A 139 -14.86 -5.20 6.05
CA THR A 139 -14.81 -5.02 7.51
C THR A 139 -16.11 -4.42 8.04
N ILE A 140 -16.63 -3.36 7.40
CA ILE A 140 -17.88 -2.69 7.79
C ILE A 140 -19.06 -3.67 7.65
N SER A 141 -19.17 -4.41 6.55
CA SER A 141 -20.22 -5.41 6.34
C SER A 141 -20.18 -6.55 7.37
N ARG A 142 -18.99 -6.97 7.79
CA ARG A 142 -18.83 -8.09 8.73
C ARG A 142 -19.00 -7.68 10.20
N ARG A 143 -18.33 -6.60 10.61
CA ARG A 143 -18.23 -6.17 12.02
C ARG A 143 -19.19 -5.04 12.38
N ARG A 144 -19.75 -4.35 11.38
CA ARG A 144 -20.55 -3.12 11.54
C ARG A 144 -19.84 -2.01 12.30
N THR A 145 -18.52 -2.05 12.35
CA THR A 145 -17.72 -1.01 12.97
C THR A 145 -17.03 -0.20 11.89
N LEU A 146 -17.26 1.10 11.92
CA LEU A 146 -16.53 2.05 11.09
C LEU A 146 -15.34 2.55 11.89
N SER A 147 -14.13 2.15 11.48
CA SER A 147 -12.90 2.57 12.11
C SER A 147 -12.35 3.79 11.37
N PHE A 148 -12.40 4.96 12.02
CA PHE A 148 -11.82 6.19 11.48
C PHE A 148 -10.33 6.04 11.11
N PRO A 149 -9.45 5.45 11.96
CA PRO A 149 -8.06 5.20 11.60
C PRO A 149 -7.90 4.37 10.33
N GLN A 150 -8.80 3.40 10.11
CA GLN A 150 -8.76 2.57 8.91
C GLN A 150 -9.11 3.39 7.66
N LEU A 151 -10.18 4.19 7.69
CA LEU A 151 -10.56 5.04 6.54
C LEU A 151 -9.47 6.05 6.23
N PHE A 152 -8.98 6.75 7.25
CA PHE A 152 -7.95 7.77 7.12
C PHE A 152 -6.65 7.20 6.54
N HIS A 153 -6.22 6.02 7.01
CA HIS A 153 -5.03 5.35 6.48
C HIS A 153 -5.17 5.02 4.99
N HIS A 154 -6.29 4.46 4.54
CA HIS A 154 -6.47 4.14 3.11
C HIS A 154 -6.57 5.40 2.25
N SER A 155 -7.24 6.46 2.72
CA SER A 155 -7.30 7.74 2.03
C SER A 155 -5.92 8.39 1.88
N ILE A 156 -5.10 8.39 2.93
CA ILE A 156 -3.72 8.88 2.86
C ILE A 156 -2.91 8.09 1.85
N LEU A 157 -3.01 6.76 1.86
CA LEU A 157 -2.25 5.91 0.94
C LEU A 157 -2.61 6.15 -0.53
N ILE A 158 -3.89 6.43 -0.84
CA ILE A 158 -4.34 6.82 -2.18
C ILE A 158 -3.75 8.18 -2.57
N CYS A 159 -3.84 9.17 -1.67
CA CYS A 159 -3.30 10.51 -1.89
C CYS A 159 -1.77 10.49 -2.11
N MET A 160 -1.04 9.79 -1.25
CA MET A 160 0.41 9.58 -1.39
C MET A 160 0.79 8.97 -2.73
N SER A 161 0.09 7.91 -3.13
CA SER A 161 0.40 7.21 -4.39
C SER A 161 0.18 8.11 -5.61
N PHE A 162 -0.84 8.98 -5.57
CA PHE A 162 -1.07 10.00 -6.59
C PHE A 162 0.05 11.05 -6.61
N LEU A 163 0.42 11.59 -5.44
CA LEU A 163 1.49 12.59 -5.33
C LEU A 163 2.84 12.05 -5.79
N TRP A 164 3.11 10.77 -5.55
CA TRP A 164 4.32 10.12 -6.05
C TRP A 164 4.37 10.14 -7.58
N LEU A 165 3.26 9.86 -8.26
CA LEU A 165 3.15 9.89 -9.73
C LEU A 165 3.22 11.32 -10.29
N GLU A 166 2.49 12.25 -9.68
CA GLU A 166 2.39 13.64 -10.17
C GLU A 166 3.72 14.39 -10.09
N PHE A 167 4.47 14.20 -8.98
CA PHE A 167 5.73 14.90 -8.74
C PHE A 167 6.97 14.04 -9.03
N SER A 168 6.80 12.85 -9.60
CA SER A 168 7.89 11.89 -9.90
C SER A 168 8.85 11.70 -8.74
N GLN A 169 8.32 11.49 -7.53
CA GLN A 169 9.14 11.45 -6.31
C GLN A 169 10.08 10.25 -6.34
N SER A 170 11.39 10.46 -6.20
CA SER A 170 12.37 9.38 -6.31
C SER A 170 12.21 8.26 -5.29
N VAL A 171 11.82 8.59 -4.04
CA VAL A 171 11.56 7.58 -3.00
C VAL A 171 10.46 6.59 -3.35
N GLN A 172 9.61 6.91 -4.33
CA GLN A 172 8.48 6.09 -4.76
C GLN A 172 8.89 4.66 -5.08
N VAL A 173 9.98 4.46 -5.84
CA VAL A 173 10.36 3.12 -6.32
C VAL A 173 10.69 2.19 -5.17
N LEU A 174 11.53 2.64 -4.24
CA LEU A 174 11.92 1.86 -3.08
C LEU A 174 10.74 1.63 -2.12
N ALA A 175 9.92 2.66 -1.89
CA ALA A 175 8.73 2.56 -1.06
C ALA A 175 7.70 1.57 -1.63
N ILE A 176 7.49 1.56 -2.95
CA ILE A 176 6.60 0.61 -3.61
C ILE A 176 7.17 -0.81 -3.53
N LEU A 177 8.47 -1.02 -3.80
CA LEU A 177 9.09 -2.34 -3.70
C LEU A 177 8.95 -2.94 -2.29
N LEU A 178 9.27 -2.18 -1.25
CA LEU A 178 9.13 -2.63 0.13
C LEU A 178 7.67 -2.90 0.51
N THR A 179 6.76 -2.01 0.11
CA THR A 179 5.33 -2.13 0.42
C THR A 179 4.72 -3.34 -0.27
N THR A 180 5.00 -3.55 -1.56
CA THR A 180 4.47 -4.67 -2.34
C THR A 180 5.01 -6.02 -1.86
N LEU A 181 6.28 -6.07 -1.44
CA LEU A 181 6.86 -7.26 -0.82
C LEU A 181 6.11 -7.64 0.47
N VAL A 182 5.98 -6.67 1.39
CA VAL A 182 5.28 -6.89 2.66
C VAL A 182 3.81 -7.22 2.44
N TYR A 183 3.16 -6.60 1.47
CA TYR A 183 1.76 -6.88 1.15
C TYR A 183 1.57 -8.29 0.59
N THR A 184 2.47 -8.76 -0.28
CA THR A 184 2.48 -10.15 -0.76
C THR A 184 2.55 -11.12 0.43
N MET A 185 3.48 -10.88 1.36
CA MET A 185 3.64 -11.73 2.56
C MET A 185 2.41 -11.68 3.48
N VAL A 186 1.92 -10.49 3.81
CA VAL A 186 0.79 -10.29 4.75
C VAL A 186 -0.52 -10.83 4.17
N HIS A 187 -0.81 -10.56 2.90
CA HIS A 187 -2.03 -11.03 2.26
C HIS A 187 -1.98 -12.52 1.92
N GLY A 188 -0.82 -13.05 1.52
CA GLY A 188 -0.60 -14.48 1.39
C GLY A 188 -0.79 -15.22 2.71
N TYR A 189 -0.24 -14.69 3.82
CA TYR A 189 -0.46 -15.24 5.15
C TYR A 189 -1.95 -15.21 5.57
N ARG A 190 -2.68 -14.14 5.27
CA ARG A 190 -4.12 -14.08 5.54
C ARG A 190 -4.93 -15.11 4.75
N PHE A 191 -4.55 -15.34 3.50
CA PHE A 191 -5.17 -16.40 2.68
C PHE A 191 -4.85 -17.79 3.24
N TRP A 192 -3.60 -18.03 3.64
CA TRP A 192 -3.17 -19.26 4.31
C TRP A 192 -4.00 -19.57 5.56
N VAL A 193 -4.18 -18.56 6.42
CA VAL A 193 -5.04 -18.66 7.62
C VAL A 193 -6.49 -18.93 7.25
N ALA A 194 -7.01 -18.30 6.19
CA ALA A 194 -8.40 -18.47 5.77
C ALA A 194 -8.72 -19.87 5.22
N ILE A 195 -7.73 -20.60 4.69
CA ILE A 195 -7.86 -22.01 4.26
C ILE A 195 -7.85 -22.98 5.46
N GLY A 196 -7.50 -22.51 6.67
CA GLY A 196 -7.46 -23.34 7.87
C GLY A 196 -6.14 -24.11 8.04
N LEU A 197 -5.08 -23.69 7.35
CA LEU A 197 -3.74 -24.24 7.54
C LEU A 197 -3.15 -23.83 8.90
N PRO A 198 -2.24 -24.62 9.48
CA PRO A 198 -1.68 -24.36 10.81
C PRO A 198 -0.97 -23.01 10.85
N VAL A 199 -1.19 -22.30 11.96
CA VAL A 199 -0.73 -20.93 12.17
C VAL A 199 0.18 -20.91 13.40
N GLY A 200 1.38 -20.32 13.27
CA GLY A 200 2.27 -20.11 14.40
C GLY A 200 1.72 -19.03 15.36
N ARG A 201 2.07 -19.12 16.65
CA ARG A 201 1.68 -18.12 17.68
C ARG A 201 2.39 -16.76 17.53
N PHE A 202 3.16 -16.55 16.48
CA PHE A 202 3.92 -15.32 16.27
C PHE A 202 3.08 -14.25 15.57
N PRO A 203 3.08 -12.97 16.03
CA PRO A 203 2.34 -11.88 15.40
C PRO A 203 3.02 -11.40 14.09
N PHE A 204 3.11 -12.32 13.11
CA PHE A 204 3.81 -12.14 11.83
C PHE A 204 3.40 -10.85 11.09
N VAL A 205 2.09 -10.62 10.97
CA VAL A 205 1.56 -9.45 10.24
C VAL A 205 2.03 -8.13 10.86
N VAL A 206 2.01 -8.02 12.18
CA VAL A 206 2.41 -6.80 12.89
C VAL A 206 3.91 -6.57 12.75
N ASN A 207 4.71 -7.63 12.84
CA ASN A 207 6.16 -7.54 12.69
C ASN A 207 6.57 -7.12 11.27
N CYS A 208 5.92 -7.66 10.23
CA CYS A 208 6.14 -7.20 8.87
C CYS A 208 5.75 -5.72 8.67
N GLN A 209 4.68 -5.25 9.32
CA GLN A 209 4.27 -3.84 9.27
C GLN A 209 5.26 -2.92 10.00
N ILE A 210 5.77 -3.32 11.17
CA ILE A 210 6.82 -2.57 11.89
C ILE A 210 8.07 -2.45 11.02
N MET A 211 8.52 -3.56 10.43
CA MET A 211 9.67 -3.56 9.53
C MET A 211 9.45 -2.63 8.34
N LEU A 212 8.26 -2.65 7.73
CA LEU A 212 7.92 -1.76 6.61
C LEU A 212 7.98 -0.29 7.01
N LEU A 213 7.34 0.08 8.12
CA LEU A 213 7.30 1.46 8.62
C LEU A 213 8.71 1.95 8.97
N GLY A 214 9.51 1.12 9.66
CA GLY A 214 10.89 1.43 10.00
C GLY A 214 11.77 1.61 8.76
N CYS A 215 11.67 0.71 7.78
CA CYS A 215 12.45 0.82 6.54
C CYS A 215 12.05 2.08 5.73
N ASN A 216 10.76 2.38 5.62
CA ASN A 216 10.30 3.62 4.97
C ASN A 216 10.80 4.88 5.69
N LEU A 217 10.81 4.90 7.03
CA LEU A 217 11.33 6.01 7.80
C LEU A 217 12.82 6.24 7.52
N VAL A 218 13.62 5.17 7.54
CA VAL A 218 15.06 5.23 7.21
C VAL A 218 15.27 5.74 5.78
N CYS A 219 14.46 5.27 4.81
CA CYS A 219 14.52 5.75 3.43
C CYS A 219 14.19 7.24 3.30
N HIS A 220 13.19 7.74 4.03
CA HIS A 220 12.85 9.16 4.08
C HIS A 220 14.01 10.02 4.61
N VAL A 221 14.66 9.58 5.69
CA VAL A 221 15.85 10.25 6.25
C VAL A 221 17.01 10.21 5.26
N GLY A 222 17.23 9.07 4.59
CA GLY A 222 18.27 8.92 3.58
C GLY A 222 18.14 9.91 2.41
N VAL A 223 16.91 10.14 1.92
CA VAL A 223 16.64 11.14 0.87
C VAL A 223 16.95 12.55 1.35
N LEU A 224 16.56 12.90 2.58
CA LEU A 224 16.85 14.22 3.16
C LEU A 224 18.36 14.47 3.20
N LEU A 225 19.14 13.52 3.72
CA LEU A 225 20.60 13.62 3.77
C LEU A 225 21.21 13.77 2.37
N LEU A 226 20.73 12.97 1.41
CA LEU A 226 21.24 12.97 0.05
C LEU A 226 20.90 14.26 -0.71
N HIS A 227 19.75 14.87 -0.41
CA HIS A 227 19.33 16.18 -0.94
C HIS A 227 20.28 17.29 -0.49
N PHE A 228 20.59 17.36 0.81
CA PHE A 228 21.53 18.34 1.35
C PHE A 228 22.95 18.15 0.81
N TYR A 229 23.37 16.90 0.55
CA TYR A 229 24.73 16.61 0.09
C TYR A 229 24.94 16.80 -1.42
N ASN A 230 23.91 16.58 -2.26
CA ASN A 230 24.04 16.57 -3.73
C ASN A 230 23.35 17.75 -4.45
N GLY A 231 22.83 18.75 -3.72
CA GLY A 231 22.33 19.99 -4.32
C GLY A 231 20.95 19.92 -4.98
N GLY A 232 20.09 18.98 -4.58
CA GLY A 232 18.69 18.93 -5.04
C GLY A 232 18.25 17.58 -5.61
N CYS A 233 17.03 17.15 -5.27
CA CYS A 233 16.35 15.98 -5.86
C CYS A 233 14.97 16.42 -6.36
N ASN A 234 14.46 15.78 -7.41
CA ASN A 234 13.13 16.09 -7.94
C ASN A 234 12.03 15.85 -6.88
N GLY A 235 11.01 16.72 -6.85
CA GLY A 235 9.83 16.54 -6.00
C GLY A 235 10.00 16.87 -4.51
N ILE A 236 10.97 17.72 -4.11
CA ILE A 236 11.21 18.05 -2.70
C ILE A 236 9.99 18.64 -1.97
N GLY A 237 9.18 19.46 -2.64
CA GLY A 237 7.94 20.01 -2.07
C GLY A 237 6.90 18.92 -1.76
N ALA A 238 6.71 17.98 -2.68
CA ALA A 238 5.83 16.84 -2.48
C ALA A 238 6.37 15.85 -1.44
N TRP A 239 7.70 15.72 -1.35
CA TRP A 239 8.35 14.93 -0.31
C TRP A 239 8.02 15.44 1.10
N SER A 240 8.00 16.76 1.32
CA SER A 240 7.64 17.34 2.61
C SER A 240 6.21 16.97 3.01
N PHE A 241 5.25 17.10 2.08
CA PHE A 241 3.86 16.73 2.32
C PHE A 241 3.70 15.22 2.56
N ASN A 242 4.37 14.39 1.76
CA ASN A 242 4.38 12.94 1.97
C ASN A 242 5.05 12.56 3.30
N SER A 243 6.07 13.27 3.76
CA SER A 243 6.68 13.00 5.06
C SER A 243 5.72 13.29 6.22
N VAL A 244 4.95 14.37 6.15
CA VAL A 244 3.91 14.69 7.15
C VAL A 244 2.83 13.60 7.19
N LEU A 245 2.32 13.21 6.03
CA LEU A 245 1.32 12.16 5.91
C LEU A 245 1.86 10.79 6.38
N ASN A 246 3.14 10.49 6.13
CA ASN A 246 3.78 9.26 6.62
C ASN A 246 3.91 9.30 8.16
N GLY A 247 4.28 10.46 8.70
CA GLY A 247 4.30 10.70 10.15
C GLY A 247 2.95 10.44 10.79
N ALA A 248 1.86 10.91 10.18
CA ALA A 248 0.50 10.64 10.65
C ALA A 248 0.18 9.13 10.66
N ILE A 249 0.60 8.37 9.65
CA ILE A 249 0.44 6.90 9.62
C ILE A 249 1.22 6.25 10.77
N ILE A 250 2.47 6.67 11.00
CA ILE A 250 3.31 6.13 12.08
C ILE A 250 2.65 6.39 13.43
N LEU A 251 2.14 7.60 13.66
CA LEU A 251 1.45 7.95 14.91
C LEU A 251 0.22 7.09 15.15
N LEU A 252 -0.62 6.86 14.12
CA LEU A 252 -1.78 5.99 14.22
C LEU A 252 -1.39 4.54 14.52
N PHE A 253 -0.32 4.06 13.88
CA PHE A 253 0.19 2.71 14.12
C PHE A 253 0.74 2.55 15.54
N LEU A 254 1.52 3.54 16.03
CA LEU A 254 2.06 3.55 17.39
C LEU A 254 0.95 3.56 18.42
N LYS A 255 -0.10 4.38 18.22
CA LYS A 255 -1.27 4.39 19.10
C LYS A 255 -1.91 3.00 19.19
N PHE A 256 -2.16 2.35 18.06
CA PHE A 256 -2.71 0.99 18.03
C PHE A 256 -1.78 -0.04 18.68
N TYR A 257 -0.46 0.08 18.47
CA TYR A 257 0.54 -0.82 19.04
C TYR A 257 0.63 -0.70 20.57
N VAL A 258 0.59 0.52 21.10
CA VAL A 258 0.58 0.78 22.55
C VAL A 258 -0.71 0.25 23.18
N GLU A 259 -1.87 0.50 22.57
CA GLU A 259 -3.16 -0.05 23.02
C GLU A 259 -3.15 -1.58 23.05
N MET A 260 -2.53 -2.23 22.05
CA MET A 260 -2.35 -3.69 22.01
C MET A 260 -1.46 -4.20 23.16
N LYS A 261 -0.35 -3.52 23.45
CA LYS A 261 0.62 -3.91 24.48
C LYS A 261 0.13 -3.65 25.90
N SER A 262 -0.65 -2.60 26.13
CA SER A 262 -1.08 -2.13 27.46
C SER A 262 -2.18 -2.97 28.12
N GLY A 263 -2.48 -4.18 27.64
CA GLY A 263 -3.41 -5.12 28.30
C GLY A 263 -4.91 -4.88 28.07
N ASN A 264 -5.33 -3.74 27.52
CA ASN A 264 -6.73 -3.52 27.08
C ASN A 264 -7.05 -4.18 25.72
N GLY A 265 -6.05 -4.81 25.06
CA GLY A 265 -6.12 -5.34 23.70
C GLY A 265 -6.44 -6.84 23.55
N GLY A 266 -6.61 -7.59 24.65
CA GLY A 266 -6.90 -9.03 24.60
C GLY A 266 -8.15 -9.37 23.76
N ALA A 267 -9.20 -8.55 23.86
CA ALA A 267 -10.43 -8.71 23.09
C ALA A 267 -10.27 -8.43 21.58
N VAL A 268 -9.25 -7.66 21.18
CA VAL A 268 -8.99 -7.30 19.77
C VAL A 268 -8.17 -8.39 19.07
N VAL A 269 -7.28 -9.07 19.80
CA VAL A 269 -6.49 -10.20 19.30
C VAL A 269 -7.36 -11.44 19.09
N ASP A 270 -8.26 -11.77 20.02
CA ASP A 270 -9.23 -12.86 19.82
C ASP A 270 -10.15 -12.58 18.62
N SER A 271 -10.57 -11.32 18.46
CA SER A 271 -11.30 -10.88 17.27
C SER A 271 -10.52 -11.02 15.95
N ALA A 272 -9.18 -10.96 15.98
CA ALA A 272 -8.31 -11.05 14.80
C ALA A 272 -7.81 -12.47 14.51
N VAL A 273 -7.76 -13.34 15.53
CA VAL A 273 -7.21 -14.71 15.47
C VAL A 273 -8.31 -15.78 15.48
N GLU A 274 -9.44 -15.60 16.16
CA GLU A 274 -10.54 -16.58 16.22
C GLU A 274 -11.50 -16.55 15.01
N GLY A 275 -11.03 -16.11 13.84
CA GLY A 275 -11.76 -16.18 12.59
C GLY A 275 -11.95 -17.59 12.03
N GLY A 276 -12.00 -18.64 12.86
CA GLY A 276 -12.00 -20.03 12.40
C GLY A 276 -12.46 -21.14 13.36
N ARG A 277 -12.86 -20.88 14.62
CA ARG A 277 -13.33 -21.96 15.51
C ARG A 277 -14.58 -21.56 16.28
N LYS A 278 -15.71 -22.19 15.98
CA LYS A 278 -16.85 -22.23 16.90
C LYS A 278 -16.38 -22.84 18.22
N PRO A 279 -16.61 -22.20 19.39
CA PRO A 279 -16.45 -22.90 20.64
C PRO A 279 -17.50 -24.01 20.71
N SER A 280 -17.02 -25.26 20.76
CA SER A 280 -17.85 -26.39 21.15
C SER A 280 -18.37 -26.10 22.56
N LYS A 281 -19.70 -26.01 22.69
CA LYS A 281 -20.35 -26.02 24.00
C LYS A 281 -19.92 -27.27 24.74
N LYS A 282 -19.01 -27.14 25.71
CA LYS A 282 -18.86 -28.14 26.76
C LYS A 282 -20.11 -28.01 27.64
N LYS A 283 -21.07 -28.91 27.44
CA LYS A 283 -22.00 -29.29 28.49
C LYS A 283 -21.19 -30.10 29.50
N SER A 284 -21.04 -29.58 30.71
CA SER A 284 -21.01 -30.36 31.94
C SER A 284 -21.44 -29.45 33.07
#